data_AF-A0A833PMR9-F1
#
_entry.id   AF-A0A833PMR9-F1
#
_cell.length_a   1.000
_cell.length_b   1.000
_cell.length_c   1.000
_cell.angle_alpha   90.00
_cell.angle_beta   90.00
_cell.angle_gamma   90.00
#
_symmetry.space_group_name_H-M   'P 1'
#
loop_
_entity.id
_entity.type
_entity.pdbx_description
1 polymer ?
#
loop_
_entity_poly.entity_id
_entity_poly.type
_entity_poly.pdbx_seq_one_letter_code
_entity_poly.pdbx_strand_id
1 'polypeptide(L)'
;MAGTKAGGGTGTQVAGARDLVAIAELADMLWQLGAESTEVPIDVAPYLDGLKTIARRIQRMTPLDAGGRELAARHYYAGVIGGACGDDSAIARGVSDSLVKQSGGASRPVAHCFAVLARMGRRHGRTFAAQSGDRVLV
;
A
#
# COMPACT_ATOMS: atom_id res chain seq x y z
N MET A 1 32.31 10.01 -12.14
CA MET A 1 31.32 8.92 -12.31
C MET A 1 30.21 9.15 -11.30
N ALA A 2 28.98 9.20 -11.80
CA ALA A 2 27.85 9.89 -11.18
C ALA A 2 27.40 9.29 -9.84
N GLY A 3 27.12 10.19 -8.89
CA GLY A 3 26.66 9.87 -7.55
C GLY A 3 25.24 9.31 -7.52
N THR A 4 25.07 8.29 -6.70
CA THR A 4 23.78 7.73 -6.29
C THR A 4 22.99 8.80 -5.52
N LYS A 5 21.87 9.26 -6.08
CA LYS A 5 20.90 10.08 -5.34
C LYS A 5 19.83 9.19 -4.73
N ALA A 6 20.01 8.92 -3.45
CA ALA A 6 18.90 8.68 -2.53
C ALA A 6 18.24 10.03 -2.20
N GLY A 7 16.91 10.05 -2.12
CA GLY A 7 16.14 11.13 -1.50
C GLY A 7 15.47 12.11 -2.48
N GLY A 8 14.15 12.13 -2.44
CA GLY A 8 13.32 13.09 -3.16
C GLY A 8 11.85 13.03 -2.77
N GLY A 9 11.56 12.83 -1.48
CA GLY A 9 10.23 13.12 -0.97
C GLY A 9 10.05 14.63 -0.89
N THR A 10 9.04 15.16 -1.59
CA THR A 10 8.24 16.32 -1.19
C THR A 10 7.12 16.52 -2.20
N GLY A 11 5.95 16.02 -1.83
CA GLY A 11 4.66 16.46 -2.34
C GLY A 11 3.70 16.53 -1.17
N THR A 12 4.11 17.19 -0.08
CA THR A 12 3.26 17.45 1.08
C THR A 12 2.18 18.45 0.68
N GLN A 13 1.18 17.98 -0.07
CA GLN A 13 -0.15 18.55 0.08
C GLN A 13 -0.61 18.16 1.47
N VAL A 14 -1.04 19.14 2.25
CA VAL A 14 -1.65 18.95 3.56
C VAL A 14 -2.90 18.09 3.34
N ALA A 15 -2.69 16.78 3.41
CA ALA A 15 -3.71 15.78 3.64
C ALA A 15 -4.45 16.25 4.88
N GLY A 16 -5.69 16.73 4.71
CA GLY A 16 -6.54 17.04 5.84
C GLY A 16 -6.63 15.82 6.75
N ALA A 17 -7.05 15.99 8.01
CA ALA A 17 -7.13 14.93 9.02
C ALA A 17 -7.99 13.68 8.65
N ARG A 18 -8.43 13.57 7.39
CA ARG A 18 -9.19 12.47 6.77
C ARG A 18 -8.41 11.66 5.74
N ASP A 19 -7.26 12.12 5.25
CA ASP A 19 -6.53 11.43 4.18
C ASP A 19 -5.43 10.54 4.76
N LEU A 20 -5.49 9.26 4.39
CA LEU A 20 -4.52 8.24 4.80
C LEU A 20 -3.34 8.31 3.84
N VAL A 21 -2.18 8.74 4.34
CA VAL A 21 -0.99 9.04 3.54
C VAL A 21 -0.55 7.79 2.79
N ALA A 22 -0.48 6.64 3.46
CA ALA A 22 -0.10 5.39 2.81
C ALA A 22 -1.06 4.95 1.68
N ILE A 23 -2.35 5.30 1.73
CA ILE A 23 -3.27 5.00 0.62
C ILE A 23 -3.03 5.96 -0.55
N ALA A 24 -2.76 7.23 -0.27
CA ALA A 24 -2.43 8.22 -1.30
C ALA A 24 -1.12 7.85 -2.02
N GLU A 25 -0.07 7.50 -1.28
CA GLU A 25 1.21 7.05 -1.85
C GLU A 25 1.03 5.83 -2.76
N LEU A 26 0.21 4.87 -2.35
CA LEU A 26 -0.10 3.72 -3.20
C LEU A 26 -0.87 4.09 -4.46
N ALA A 27 -1.80 5.03 -4.36
CA ALA A 27 -2.54 5.53 -5.51
C ALA A 27 -1.61 6.23 -6.51
N ASP A 28 -0.70 7.07 -6.02
CA ASP A 28 0.27 7.79 -6.84
C ASP A 28 1.22 6.83 -7.57
N MET A 29 1.73 5.81 -6.86
CA MET A 29 2.56 4.77 -7.49
C MET A 29 1.81 3.99 -8.56
N LEU A 30 0.55 3.60 -8.31
CA LEU A 30 -0.27 2.89 -9.30
C LEU A 30 -0.52 3.78 -10.52
N TRP A 31 -0.81 5.06 -10.30
CA TRP A 31 -0.99 6.02 -11.38
C TRP A 31 0.27 6.15 -12.25
N GLN A 32 1.44 6.31 -11.61
CA GLN A 32 2.73 6.37 -12.31
C GLN A 32 3.00 5.10 -13.10
N LEU A 33 2.78 3.93 -12.49
CA LEU A 33 2.97 2.63 -13.15
C LEU A 33 2.07 2.46 -14.38
N GLY A 34 0.82 2.91 -14.30
CA GLY A 34 -0.10 2.91 -15.45
C GLY A 34 0.35 3.87 -16.56
N ALA A 35 0.87 5.05 -16.20
CA ALA A 35 1.36 6.04 -17.16
C ALA A 35 2.67 5.62 -17.86
N GLU A 36 3.53 4.88 -17.17
CA GLU A 36 4.82 4.40 -17.70
C GLU A 36 4.70 3.12 -18.54
N SER A 37 3.58 2.40 -18.44
CA SER A 37 3.35 1.14 -19.17
C SER A 37 2.95 1.41 -20.64
N THR A 38 3.95 1.63 -21.50
CA THR A 38 3.74 2.03 -22.90
C THR A 38 3.47 0.89 -23.87
N GLU A 39 4.05 -0.30 -23.64
CA GLU A 39 3.91 -1.44 -24.55
C GLU A 39 2.60 -2.20 -24.34
N VAL A 40 2.20 -2.41 -23.08
CA VAL A 40 0.90 -2.97 -22.71
C VAL A 40 0.30 -2.11 -21.58
N PRO A 41 -0.61 -1.17 -21.89
CA PRO A 41 -1.18 -0.28 -20.88
C PRO A 41 -1.82 -1.08 -19.73
N ILE A 42 -1.40 -0.82 -18.50
CA ILE A 42 -2.03 -1.37 -17.31
C ILE A 42 -3.22 -0.48 -16.99
N ASP A 43 -4.44 -1.04 -17.01
CA ASP A 43 -5.61 -0.29 -16.56
C ASP A 43 -5.63 -0.26 -15.03
N VAL A 44 -5.22 0.88 -14.48
CA VAL A 44 -5.10 1.10 -13.04
C VAL A 44 -6.37 1.70 -12.42
N ALA A 45 -7.36 2.11 -13.21
CA ALA A 45 -8.56 2.77 -12.69
C ALA A 45 -9.36 1.91 -11.69
N PRO A 46 -9.59 0.60 -11.94
CA PRO A 46 -10.26 -0.26 -10.97
C PRO A 46 -9.53 -0.36 -9.62
N TYR A 47 -8.20 -0.29 -9.65
CA TYR A 47 -7.37 -0.34 -8.44
C TYR A 47 -7.48 0.94 -7.65
N LEU A 48 -7.42 2.11 -8.30
CA LEU A 48 -7.57 3.41 -7.68
C LEU A 48 -8.95 3.58 -7.02
N ASP A 49 -10.02 3.09 -7.66
CA ASP A 49 -11.36 3.09 -7.06
C ASP A 49 -11.47 2.11 -5.89
N GLY A 50 -10.79 0.96 -5.97
CA GLY A 50 -10.62 0.04 -4.85
C GLY A 50 -9.97 0.71 -3.64
N LEU A 51 -8.94 1.52 -3.84
CA LEU A 51 -8.26 2.25 -2.77
C LEU A 51 -9.19 3.24 -2.05
N LYS A 52 -10.07 3.94 -2.76
CA LYS A 52 -11.10 4.80 -2.15
C LYS A 52 -12.01 4.01 -1.20
N THR A 53 -12.35 2.77 -1.57
CA THR A 53 -13.16 1.88 -0.73
C THR A 53 -12.40 1.42 0.51
N ILE A 54 -11.11 1.10 0.37
CA ILE A 54 -10.25 0.75 1.50
C ILE A 54 -10.07 1.93 2.46
N ALA A 55 -9.83 3.14 1.94
CA ALA A 55 -9.72 4.34 2.77
C ALA A 55 -10.98 4.57 3.61
N ARG A 56 -12.17 4.51 2.99
CA ARG A 56 -13.45 4.60 3.70
C ARG A 56 -13.61 3.51 4.77
N ARG A 57 -13.17 2.29 4.48
CA ARG A 57 -13.23 1.17 5.43
C ARG A 57 -12.35 1.44 6.65
N ILE A 58 -11.10 1.86 6.44
CA ILE A 58 -10.15 2.17 7.52
C ILE A 58 -10.68 3.32 8.39
N GLN A 59 -11.22 4.37 7.77
CA GLN A 59 -11.80 5.50 8.51
C GLN A 59 -12.96 5.11 9.43
N ARG A 60 -13.68 4.04 9.11
CA ARG A 60 -14.79 3.51 9.91
C ARG A 60 -14.38 2.43 10.91
N MET A 61 -13.13 1.99 10.92
CA MET A 61 -12.67 0.94 11.84
C MET A 61 -12.51 1.48 13.26
N THR A 62 -13.29 0.92 14.18
CA THR A 62 -13.03 0.99 15.61
C THR A 62 -12.17 -0.23 16.01
N PRO A 63 -11.19 -0.08 16.92
CA PRO A 63 -10.94 1.07 17.81
C PRO A 63 -9.84 2.03 17.33
N LEU A 64 -9.62 2.20 16.03
CA LEU A 64 -8.47 2.99 15.53
C LEU A 64 -8.68 4.50 15.73
N ASP A 65 -7.69 5.16 16.33
CA ASP A 65 -7.53 6.62 16.31
C ASP A 65 -6.85 7.07 15.00
N ALA A 66 -6.53 8.36 14.86
CA ALA A 66 -5.93 8.89 13.63
C ALA A 66 -4.59 8.19 13.30
N GLY A 67 -3.71 8.02 14.30
CA GLY A 67 -2.43 7.34 14.11
C GLY A 67 -2.59 5.85 13.80
N GLY A 68 -3.50 5.17 14.49
CA GLY A 68 -3.84 3.78 14.25
C GLY A 68 -4.44 3.54 12.87
N ARG A 69 -5.23 4.49 12.33
CA ARG A 69 -5.76 4.42 10.96
C ARG A 69 -4.67 4.55 9.91
N GLU A 70 -3.72 5.46 10.11
CA GLU A 70 -2.55 5.57 9.22
C GLU A 70 -1.69 4.31 9.29
N LEU A 71 -1.42 3.79 10.49
CA LEU A 71 -0.66 2.54 10.64
C LEU A 71 -1.39 1.35 9.99
N ALA A 72 -2.71 1.28 10.13
CA ALA A 72 -3.58 0.34 9.44
C ALA A 72 -3.49 0.46 7.91
N ALA A 73 -3.45 1.68 7.37
CA ALA A 73 -3.23 1.93 5.95
C ALA A 73 -1.86 1.43 5.48
N ARG A 74 -0.81 1.61 6.30
CA ARG A 74 0.53 1.08 6.02
C ARG A 74 0.58 -0.45 6.03
N HIS A 75 -0.17 -1.11 6.93
CA HIS A 75 -0.32 -2.57 6.91
C HIS A 75 -1.01 -3.05 5.64
N TYR A 76 -2.05 -2.35 5.19
CA TYR A 76 -2.67 -2.63 3.88
C TYR A 76 -1.65 -2.46 2.74
N TYR A 77 -0.95 -1.33 2.69
CA TYR A 77 0.09 -1.02 1.70
C TYR A 77 1.15 -2.13 1.65
N ALA A 78 1.70 -2.50 2.81
CA ALA A 78 2.72 -3.55 2.91
C ALA A 78 2.19 -4.90 2.42
N GLY A 79 0.92 -5.19 2.72
CA GLY A 79 0.22 -6.33 2.16
C GLY A 79 0.21 -6.28 0.63
N VAL A 80 -0.14 -5.15 0.02
CA VAL A 80 -0.15 -5.00 -1.45
C VAL A 80 1.23 -5.27 -2.04
N ILE A 81 2.30 -4.69 -1.46
CA ILE A 81 3.67 -4.93 -1.91
C ILE A 81 4.07 -6.40 -1.77
N GLY A 82 3.84 -7.03 -0.61
CA GLY A 82 4.14 -8.46 -0.42
C GLY A 82 3.33 -9.37 -1.35
N GLY A 83 2.08 -9.00 -1.64
CA GLY A 83 1.24 -9.72 -2.59
C GLY A 83 1.75 -9.61 -4.03
N ALA A 84 2.23 -8.43 -4.44
CA ALA A 84 2.66 -8.16 -5.80
C ALA A 84 4.11 -8.64 -6.07
N CYS A 85 5.01 -8.42 -5.12
CA CYS A 85 6.44 -8.74 -5.26
C CYS A 85 6.81 -10.12 -4.70
N GLY A 86 5.90 -10.77 -3.98
CA GLY A 86 6.17 -11.96 -3.18
C GLY A 86 6.59 -11.63 -1.75
N ASP A 87 6.07 -12.41 -0.81
CA ASP A 87 6.29 -12.21 0.64
C ASP A 87 7.78 -12.38 1.05
N ASP A 88 8.56 -13.10 0.24
CA ASP A 88 9.99 -13.32 0.45
C ASP A 88 10.91 -12.23 -0.14
N SER A 89 10.35 -11.27 -0.88
CA SER A 89 11.15 -10.18 -1.45
C SER A 89 11.78 -9.32 -0.34
N ALA A 90 13.01 -8.85 -0.59
CA ALA A 90 13.73 -8.00 0.37
C ALA A 90 12.91 -6.74 0.75
N ILE A 91 12.16 -6.20 -0.22
CA ILE A 91 11.25 -5.06 -0.02
C ILE A 91 10.11 -5.45 0.94
N ALA A 92 9.42 -6.55 0.68
CA ALA A 92 8.30 -6.99 1.53
C ALA A 92 8.75 -7.28 2.97
N ARG A 93 9.91 -7.92 3.15
CA ARG A 93 10.49 -8.17 4.47
C ARG A 93 10.87 -6.87 5.19
N GLY A 94 11.58 -5.97 4.52
CA GLY A 94 11.98 -4.68 5.11
C GLY A 94 10.79 -3.82 5.54
N VAL A 95 9.74 -3.76 4.72
CA VAL A 95 8.50 -3.04 5.08
C VAL A 95 7.79 -3.72 6.26
N SER A 96 7.68 -5.05 6.24
CA SER A 96 7.04 -5.82 7.32
C SER A 96 7.76 -5.63 8.66
N ASP A 97 9.09 -5.72 8.68
CA ASP A 97 9.90 -5.55 9.89
C ASP A 97 9.76 -4.13 10.48
N SER A 98 9.71 -3.11 9.61
CA SER A 98 9.47 -1.74 10.04
C SER A 98 8.09 -1.57 10.68
N LEU A 99 7.07 -2.23 10.14
CA LEU A 99 5.71 -2.17 10.68
C LEU A 99 5.54 -2.94 11.98
N VAL A 100 6.23 -4.07 12.15
CA VAL A 100 6.28 -4.79 13.43
C VAL A 100 6.80 -3.88 14.54
N LYS A 101 7.88 -3.12 14.28
CA LYS A 101 8.42 -2.15 15.23
C LYS A 101 7.43 -1.03 15.53
N GLN A 102 6.79 -0.47 14.50
CA GLN A 102 5.78 0.60 14.66
C GLN A 102 4.50 0.12 15.38
N SER A 103 4.23 -1.19 15.40
CA SER A 103 3.02 -1.78 15.99
C SER A 103 3.23 -2.39 17.37
N GLY A 104 4.45 -2.33 17.94
CA GLY A 104 4.83 -3.05 19.15
C GLY A 104 4.00 -2.73 20.40
N GLY A 105 3.34 -1.58 20.44
CA GLY A 105 2.45 -1.16 21.54
C GLY A 105 0.95 -1.35 21.27
N ALA A 106 0.57 -1.96 20.13
CA ALA A 106 -0.84 -2.06 19.75
C ALA A 106 -1.62 -3.03 20.66
N SER A 107 -2.81 -2.62 21.09
CA SER A 107 -3.74 -3.53 21.78
C SER A 107 -4.21 -4.65 20.84
N ARG A 108 -4.67 -5.77 21.40
CA ARG A 108 -5.12 -6.93 20.61
C ARG A 108 -6.18 -6.59 19.55
N PRO A 109 -7.21 -5.76 19.81
CA PRO A 109 -8.17 -5.37 18.78
C PRO A 109 -7.54 -4.52 17.66
N VAL A 110 -6.60 -3.63 17.98
CA VAL A 110 -5.87 -2.82 16.99
C VAL A 110 -4.97 -3.71 16.13
N ALA A 111 -4.21 -4.63 16.75
CA ALA A 111 -3.39 -5.60 16.04
C ALA A 111 -4.22 -6.49 15.10
N HIS A 112 -5.45 -6.85 15.50
CA HIS A 112 -6.38 -7.57 14.63
C HIS A 112 -6.78 -6.76 13.39
N CYS A 113 -7.08 -5.46 13.53
CA CYS A 113 -7.34 -4.56 12.39
C CYS A 113 -6.16 -4.56 11.41
N PHE A 114 -4.93 -4.45 11.92
CA PHE A 114 -3.71 -4.48 11.11
C PHE A 114 -3.58 -5.79 10.33
N ALA A 115 -3.77 -6.93 11.00
CA ALA A 115 -3.70 -8.25 10.36
C ALA A 115 -4.80 -8.46 9.30
N VAL A 116 -6.00 -7.91 9.49
CA VAL A 116 -7.07 -7.95 8.47
C VAL A 116 -6.67 -7.13 7.24
N LEU A 117 -6.17 -5.92 7.44
CA LEU A 117 -5.79 -5.04 6.35
C LEU A 117 -4.57 -5.54 5.57
N ALA A 118 -3.56 -6.09 6.25
CA ALA A 118 -2.42 -6.74 5.60
C ALA A 118 -2.87 -7.91 4.72
N ARG A 119 -3.82 -8.74 5.20
CA ARG A 119 -4.38 -9.85 4.40
C ARG A 119 -5.15 -9.37 3.19
N MET A 120 -5.97 -8.32 3.34
CA MET A 120 -6.69 -7.71 2.21
C MET A 120 -5.70 -7.15 1.17
N GLY A 121 -4.69 -6.41 1.64
CA GLY A 121 -3.63 -5.88 0.80
C GLY A 121 -2.92 -6.98 0.01
N ARG A 122 -2.51 -8.07 0.67
CA ARG A 122 -1.88 -9.23 -0.01
C ARG A 122 -2.73 -9.81 -1.13
N ARG A 123 -4.04 -9.99 -0.89
CA ARG A 123 -4.96 -10.49 -1.92
C ARG A 123 -5.03 -9.53 -3.11
N HIS A 124 -5.10 -8.22 -2.85
CA HIS A 124 -5.16 -7.21 -3.90
C HIS A 124 -3.84 -7.15 -4.69
N GLY A 125 -2.69 -7.18 -4.02
CA GLY A 125 -1.38 -7.21 -4.64
C GLY A 125 -1.19 -8.42 -5.55
N ARG A 126 -1.61 -9.62 -5.11
CA ARG A 126 -1.56 -10.84 -5.94
C ARG A 126 -2.46 -10.74 -7.17
N THR A 127 -3.65 -10.16 -7.00
CA THR A 127 -4.58 -9.94 -8.11
C THR A 127 -3.99 -8.96 -9.13
N PHE A 128 -3.38 -7.88 -8.66
CA PHE A 128 -2.65 -6.92 -9.49
C PHE A 128 -1.51 -7.59 -10.26
N ALA A 129 -0.64 -8.32 -9.56
CA ALA A 129 0.49 -8.99 -10.20
C ALA A 129 0.05 -10.05 -11.22
N ALA A 130 -1.01 -10.81 -10.95
CA ALA A 130 -1.55 -11.77 -11.92
C ALA A 130 -2.03 -11.07 -13.20
N GLN A 131 -2.80 -9.98 -13.06
CA GLN A 131 -3.31 -9.23 -14.22
C GLN A 131 -2.22 -8.52 -15.01
N SER A 132 -1.18 -8.02 -14.34
CA SER A 132 -0.03 -7.39 -14.98
C SER A 132 0.90 -8.42 -15.63
N GLY A 133 1.05 -9.61 -15.03
CA GLY A 133 1.90 -10.69 -15.53
C GLY A 133 1.29 -11.46 -16.72
N ASP A 134 -0.02 -11.73 -16.70
CA ASP A 134 -0.74 -12.36 -17.83
C ASP A 134 -0.66 -11.51 -19.11
N ARG A 135 -0.43 -10.20 -18.97
CA ARG A 135 -0.28 -9.25 -20.08
C ARG A 135 1.12 -9.22 -20.71
N VAL A 136 2.13 -9.82 -20.07
CA VAL A 136 3.53 -9.86 -20.57
C VAL A 136 3.84 -11.15 -21.36
N LEU A 137 2.97 -12.16 -21.27
CA LEU A 137 3.16 -13.46 -21.94
C LEU A 137 2.41 -13.61 -23.27
N VAL A 138 2.00 -12.51 -23.91
CA VAL A 138 1.28 -12.53 -25.21
C VAL A 138 2.16 -11.99 -26.32
#